data_AF-A0A6H5KMT0-F1
#
_entry.id   AF-A0A6H5KMT0-F1
#
_cell.length_a   1.000
_cell.length_b   1.000
_cell.length_c   1.000
_cell.angle_alpha   90.00
_cell.angle_beta   90.00
_cell.angle_gamma   90.00
#
_symmetry.space_group_name_H-M   'P 1'
#
loop_
_entity.id
_entity.type
_entity.pdbx_description
1 polymer ?
#
loop_
_entity_poly.entity_id
_entity_poly.type
_entity_poly.pdbx_seq_one_letter_code
_entity_poly.pdbx_strand_id
1 'polypeptide(L)'
;MKGGKLPPLLIFRGKPTAPGITPAANSIEREFKVGKDKKGIAYPQSVVYAVDDKAWHTQRVFRDVWLPQVWNRRPSRDGVLGNYRQPDTLLSWDDYTVHKTALCKEAMDKSNTTLFFVPRGLTPKIQPYDGLINKLFKSNMSRPYDNHMASTDAMRNDRGYLDPPSRGLLAQWVKKAWNEVDPESIRSSWRKAGMTLAFDGSEEEAWANKELNSDAQGKPLRADGDAAAAGVEEAGPSEEGETMADLLEV
;
A
#
# COMPACT_ATOMS: atom_id res chain seq x y z
N MET A 1 -7.85 -16.98 8.18
CA MET A 1 -7.34 -16.20 7.01
C MET A 1 -6.00 -16.77 6.54
N LYS A 2 -5.72 -16.86 5.22
CA LYS A 2 -4.47 -17.47 4.67
C LYS A 2 -3.25 -16.52 4.66
N GLY A 3 -3.44 -15.20 4.75
CA GLY A 3 -2.33 -14.22 4.63
C GLY A 3 -1.84 -14.02 3.20
N GLY A 4 -2.70 -14.29 2.21
CA GLY A 4 -2.38 -14.07 0.80
C GLY A 4 -2.36 -12.59 0.43
N LYS A 5 -1.64 -12.27 -0.65
CA LYS A 5 -1.53 -10.91 -1.19
C LYS A 5 -2.10 -10.86 -2.60
N LEU A 6 -2.81 -9.78 -2.92
CA LEU A 6 -3.11 -9.44 -4.31
C LEU A 6 -1.89 -8.77 -4.95
N PRO A 7 -1.81 -8.75 -6.30
CA PRO A 7 -0.80 -7.97 -7.00
C PRO A 7 -0.80 -6.50 -6.56
N PRO A 8 0.37 -5.87 -6.37
CA PRO A 8 0.42 -4.44 -6.09
C PRO A 8 0.04 -3.65 -7.35
N LEU A 9 -0.61 -2.51 -7.16
CA LEU A 9 -0.89 -1.53 -8.21
C LEU A 9 0.10 -0.37 -8.08
N LEU A 10 0.84 -0.08 -9.15
CA LEU A 10 1.68 1.11 -9.27
C LEU A 10 1.03 2.09 -10.22
N ILE A 11 0.88 3.33 -9.78
CA ILE A 11 0.36 4.43 -10.59
C ILE A 11 1.54 5.36 -10.87
N PHE A 12 1.88 5.55 -12.14
CA PHE A 12 2.93 6.46 -12.54
C PHE A 12 2.35 7.80 -13.00
N ARG A 13 3.05 8.88 -12.66
CA ARG A 13 2.68 10.23 -13.11
C ARG A 13 2.84 10.34 -14.62
N GLY A 14 1.76 10.68 -15.34
CA GLY A 14 1.79 10.88 -16.78
C GLY A 14 0.40 11.16 -17.35
N LYS A 15 0.32 11.48 -18.65
CA LYS A 15 -0.97 11.67 -19.30
C LYS A 15 -1.55 10.29 -19.69
N PRO A 16 -2.69 9.88 -19.12
CA PRO A 16 -3.33 8.63 -19.53
C PRO A 16 -3.82 8.74 -20.97
N THR A 17 -3.73 7.66 -21.74
CA THR A 17 -4.28 7.62 -23.09
C THR A 17 -5.80 7.47 -23.00
N ALA A 18 -6.52 8.21 -23.86
CA ALA A 18 -7.96 8.09 -23.93
C ALA A 18 -8.39 6.65 -24.30
N PRO A 19 -9.53 6.16 -23.78
CA PRO A 19 -10.04 4.84 -24.12
C PRO A 19 -10.16 4.63 -25.64
N GLY A 20 -9.77 3.44 -26.12
CA GLY A 20 -9.80 3.10 -27.54
C GLY A 20 -8.68 3.72 -28.39
N ILE A 21 -7.82 4.57 -27.82
CA ILE A 21 -6.70 5.18 -28.53
C ILE A 21 -5.41 4.39 -28.25
N THR A 22 -4.59 4.24 -29.29
CA THR A 22 -3.26 3.62 -29.14
C THR A 22 -2.32 4.60 -28.43
N PRO A 23 -1.64 4.19 -27.33
CA PRO A 23 -0.69 5.04 -26.64
C PRO A 23 0.44 5.50 -27.55
N ALA A 24 0.80 6.78 -27.44
CA ALA A 24 1.88 7.39 -28.18
C ALA A 24 3.20 6.62 -27.98
N ALA A 25 4.06 6.58 -29.00
CA ALA A 25 5.30 5.78 -28.98
C ALA A 25 6.20 6.05 -27.76
N ASN A 26 6.21 7.29 -27.24
CA ASN A 26 7.05 7.72 -26.14
C ASN A 26 6.33 7.81 -24.78
N SER A 27 5.07 7.34 -24.69
CA SER A 27 4.28 7.39 -23.46
C SER A 27 4.63 6.24 -22.50
N ILE A 28 4.36 6.45 -21.22
CA ILE A 28 4.58 5.42 -20.18
C ILE A 28 3.71 4.19 -20.43
N GLU A 29 2.47 4.36 -20.88
CA GLU A 29 1.59 3.23 -21.20
C GLU A 29 2.10 2.39 -22.38
N ARG A 30 2.89 2.99 -23.29
CA ARG A 30 3.58 2.23 -24.33
C ARG A 30 4.69 1.36 -23.72
N GLU A 31 5.41 1.84 -22.71
CA GLU A 31 6.40 1.06 -21.96
C GLU A 31 5.76 -0.21 -21.37
N PHE A 32 4.55 -0.09 -20.78
CA PHE A 32 3.83 -1.26 -20.23
C PHE A 32 3.44 -2.27 -21.30
N LYS A 33 3.01 -1.81 -22.49
CA LYS A 33 2.68 -2.70 -23.62
C LYS A 33 3.91 -3.41 -24.17
N VAL A 34 5.06 -2.73 -24.20
CA VAL A 34 6.34 -3.32 -24.65
C VAL A 34 6.95 -4.21 -23.55
N GLY A 35 6.58 -4.00 -22.30
CA GLY A 35 7.04 -4.79 -21.15
C GLY A 35 8.38 -4.36 -20.57
N LYS A 36 8.94 -3.23 -21.02
CA LYS A 36 10.19 -2.65 -20.52
C LYS A 36 10.17 -1.13 -20.58
N ASP A 37 10.90 -0.49 -19.67
CA ASP A 37 11.06 0.95 -19.65
C ASP A 37 12.09 1.44 -20.70
N LYS A 38 12.27 2.76 -20.78
CA LYS A 38 13.21 3.39 -21.72
C LYS A 38 14.68 3.01 -21.52
N LYS A 39 15.06 2.55 -20.31
CA LYS A 39 16.40 2.03 -20.01
C LYS A 39 16.51 0.53 -20.32
N GLY A 40 15.46 -0.09 -20.88
CA GLY A 40 15.42 -1.51 -21.22
C GLY A 40 15.10 -2.42 -20.04
N ILE A 41 14.76 -1.88 -18.87
CA ILE A 41 14.46 -2.66 -17.67
C ILE A 41 13.04 -3.19 -17.75
N ALA A 42 12.89 -4.52 -17.60
CA ALA A 42 11.60 -5.19 -17.70
C ALA A 42 10.65 -4.83 -16.55
N TYR A 43 9.37 -4.65 -16.90
CA TYR A 43 8.28 -4.55 -15.94
C TYR A 43 7.82 -5.93 -15.48
N PRO A 44 7.79 -6.21 -14.17
CA PRO A 44 7.28 -7.48 -13.70
C PRO A 44 5.80 -7.71 -14.02
N GLN A 45 5.45 -8.89 -14.52
CA GLN A 45 4.07 -9.26 -14.88
C GLN A 45 3.14 -9.49 -13.68
N SER A 46 3.71 -9.69 -12.48
CA SER A 46 2.96 -9.88 -11.24
C SER A 46 2.57 -8.56 -10.55
N VAL A 47 2.76 -7.43 -11.23
CA VAL A 47 2.45 -6.08 -10.75
C VAL A 47 1.49 -5.45 -11.76
N VAL A 48 0.49 -4.74 -11.27
CA VAL A 48 -0.47 -4.01 -12.10
C VAL A 48 -0.02 -2.56 -12.22
N TYR A 49 -0.20 -1.97 -13.40
CA TYR A 49 0.26 -0.62 -13.70
C TYR A 49 -0.88 0.28 -14.17
N ALA A 50 -0.84 1.54 -13.75
CA ALA A 50 -1.67 2.60 -14.26
C ALA A 50 -0.83 3.86 -14.51
N VAL A 51 -1.37 4.76 -15.32
CA VAL A 51 -0.86 6.12 -15.48
C VAL A 51 -1.95 7.08 -15.10
N ASP A 52 -1.62 8.13 -14.36
CA ASP A 52 -2.54 9.19 -13.96
C ASP A 52 -1.76 10.52 -13.86
N ASP A 53 -2.38 11.67 -14.10
CA ASP A 53 -1.67 12.95 -14.26
C ASP A 53 -0.96 13.43 -12.99
N LYS A 54 -1.51 13.03 -11.83
CA LYS A 54 -0.96 13.24 -10.49
C LYS A 54 -0.53 11.95 -9.80
N ALA A 55 -0.51 10.83 -10.53
CA ALA A 55 -0.32 9.49 -9.97
C ALA A 55 -1.36 9.13 -8.88
N TRP A 56 -2.57 9.69 -8.97
CA TRP A 56 -3.62 9.47 -7.97
C TRP A 56 -4.44 8.22 -8.28
N HIS A 57 -4.96 7.61 -7.21
CA HIS A 57 -5.94 6.53 -7.31
C HIS A 57 -7.34 7.10 -7.59
N THR A 58 -7.51 7.66 -8.80
CA THR A 58 -8.76 8.30 -9.23
C THR A 58 -9.88 7.28 -9.49
N GLN A 59 -11.13 7.75 -9.62
CA GLN A 59 -12.27 6.89 -9.97
C GLN A 59 -12.04 6.12 -11.28
N ARG A 60 -11.31 6.72 -12.24
CA ARG A 60 -10.90 6.06 -13.48
C ARG A 60 -9.94 4.91 -13.19
N VAL A 61 -8.86 5.14 -12.43
CA VAL A 61 -7.90 4.09 -12.07
C VAL A 61 -8.59 2.97 -11.29
N PHE A 62 -9.48 3.32 -10.35
CA PHE A 62 -10.29 2.36 -9.61
C PHE A 62 -11.10 1.45 -10.54
N ARG A 63 -11.92 2.05 -11.42
CA ARG A 63 -12.85 1.33 -12.31
C ARG A 63 -12.14 0.55 -13.41
N ASP A 64 -11.16 1.16 -14.06
CA ASP A 64 -10.57 0.64 -15.30
C ASP A 64 -9.37 -0.28 -15.04
N VAL A 65 -8.74 -0.17 -13.86
CA VAL A 65 -7.51 -0.90 -13.53
C VAL A 65 -7.65 -1.71 -12.25
N TRP A 66 -7.80 -1.06 -11.09
CA TRP A 66 -7.73 -1.74 -9.80
C TRP A 66 -8.82 -2.82 -9.65
N LEU A 67 -10.07 -2.46 -9.91
CA LEU A 67 -11.19 -3.38 -9.76
C LEU A 67 -11.07 -4.61 -10.68
N PRO A 68 -10.91 -4.49 -12.01
CA PRO A 68 -10.84 -5.65 -12.91
C PRO A 68 -9.52 -6.44 -12.85
N GLN A 69 -8.40 -5.80 -12.52
CA GLN A 69 -7.08 -6.44 -12.59
C GLN A 69 -6.50 -6.86 -11.24
N VAL A 70 -6.95 -6.23 -10.14
CA VAL A 70 -6.50 -6.55 -8.78
C VAL A 70 -7.63 -7.22 -8.01
N TRP A 71 -8.73 -6.51 -7.77
CA TRP A 71 -9.76 -6.96 -6.82
C TRP A 71 -10.61 -8.13 -7.32
N ASN A 72 -11.05 -8.09 -8.57
CA ASN A 72 -11.90 -9.14 -9.17
C ASN A 72 -11.09 -10.36 -9.63
N ARG A 73 -9.76 -10.33 -9.48
CA ARG A 73 -8.89 -11.50 -9.69
C ARG A 73 -8.57 -12.24 -8.39
N ARG A 74 -9.15 -11.82 -7.26
CA ARG A 74 -8.92 -12.50 -6.00
C ARG A 74 -9.40 -13.97 -6.08
N PRO A 75 -8.62 -14.92 -5.53
CA PRO A 75 -8.98 -16.32 -5.59
C PRO A 75 -10.29 -16.57 -4.82
N SER A 76 -11.11 -17.49 -5.32
CA SER A 76 -12.26 -18.00 -4.57
C SER A 76 -11.80 -18.63 -3.25
N ARG A 77 -12.72 -18.74 -2.28
CA ARG A 77 -12.44 -19.31 -0.94
C ARG A 77 -11.75 -20.67 -1.03
N ASP A 78 -12.07 -21.43 -2.07
CA ASP A 78 -11.66 -22.82 -2.28
C ASP A 78 -10.38 -22.93 -3.12
N GLY A 79 -9.82 -21.80 -3.58
CA GLY A 79 -8.62 -21.75 -4.42
C GLY A 79 -8.83 -22.26 -5.85
N VAL A 80 -10.07 -22.61 -6.21
CA VAL A 80 -10.41 -23.07 -7.56
C VAL A 80 -10.56 -21.86 -8.48
N LEU A 81 -9.60 -21.74 -9.40
CA LEU A 81 -9.72 -20.89 -10.58
C LEU A 81 -10.88 -21.41 -11.43
N GLY A 82 -11.93 -20.62 -11.63
CA GLY A 82 -13.07 -20.98 -12.50
C GLY A 82 -14.45 -20.96 -11.84
N ASN A 83 -14.55 -20.78 -10.52
CA ASN A 83 -15.84 -20.41 -9.91
C ASN A 83 -16.11 -18.93 -10.20
N TYR A 84 -17.09 -18.65 -11.08
CA TYR A 84 -17.44 -17.30 -11.55
C TYR A 84 -18.00 -16.38 -10.46
N ARG A 85 -18.29 -16.91 -9.25
CA ARG A 85 -18.81 -16.13 -8.14
C ARG A 85 -17.66 -15.71 -7.23
N GLN A 86 -17.43 -14.39 -7.16
CA GLN A 86 -16.49 -13.78 -6.22
C GLN A 86 -16.88 -14.16 -4.78
N PRO A 87 -15.91 -14.45 -3.88
CA PRO A 87 -16.23 -14.78 -2.51
C PRO A 87 -16.78 -13.56 -1.77
N ASP A 88 -17.71 -13.79 -0.84
CA ASP A 88 -18.15 -12.76 0.12
C ASP A 88 -16.93 -12.28 0.91
N THR A 89 -16.57 -11.01 0.74
CA THR A 89 -15.32 -10.44 1.23
C THR A 89 -15.59 -9.17 2.03
N LEU A 90 -14.94 -9.03 3.19
CA LEU A 90 -14.86 -7.76 3.90
C LEU A 90 -13.63 -6.99 3.42
N LEU A 91 -13.82 -5.76 2.96
CA LEU A 91 -12.73 -4.84 2.59
C LEU A 91 -12.69 -3.68 3.59
N SER A 92 -11.56 -3.58 4.30
CA SER A 92 -11.23 -2.45 5.19
C SER A 92 -10.55 -1.34 4.40
N TRP A 93 -11.13 -0.15 4.40
CA TRP A 93 -10.59 1.06 3.77
C TRP A 93 -10.51 2.22 4.75
N ASP A 94 -9.65 3.18 4.47
CA ASP A 94 -9.64 4.46 5.17
C ASP A 94 -10.90 5.29 4.83
N ASP A 95 -11.33 6.16 5.74
CA ASP A 95 -12.51 7.02 5.57
C ASP A 95 -12.24 8.22 4.64
N TYR A 96 -11.72 7.95 3.44
CA TYR A 96 -11.45 8.95 2.42
C TYR A 96 -12.63 9.13 1.45
N THR A 97 -12.90 10.37 1.06
CA THR A 97 -14.14 10.75 0.35
C THR A 97 -14.27 10.07 -1.02
N VAL A 98 -13.15 9.83 -1.71
CA VAL A 98 -13.14 9.18 -3.04
C VAL A 98 -13.61 7.72 -2.99
N HIS A 99 -13.47 7.05 -1.84
CA HIS A 99 -13.91 5.67 -1.65
C HIS A 99 -15.42 5.57 -1.35
N LYS A 100 -16.06 6.68 -0.99
CA LYS A 100 -17.47 6.74 -0.57
C LYS A 100 -18.45 7.12 -1.69
N THR A 101 -17.97 7.31 -2.92
CA THR A 101 -18.83 7.62 -4.06
C THR A 101 -19.82 6.48 -4.34
N ALA A 102 -21.00 6.81 -4.87
CA ALA A 102 -22.01 5.81 -5.23
C ALA A 102 -21.45 4.77 -6.23
N LEU A 103 -20.66 5.25 -7.20
CA LEU A 103 -20.03 4.42 -8.21
C LEU A 103 -19.07 3.39 -7.61
N CYS A 104 -18.27 3.79 -6.62
CA CYS A 104 -17.43 2.85 -5.87
C CYS A 104 -18.28 1.81 -5.12
N LYS A 105 -19.28 2.25 -4.35
CA LYS A 105 -20.13 1.36 -3.54
C LYS A 105 -20.86 0.32 -4.40
N GLU A 106 -21.48 0.74 -5.50
CA GLU A 106 -22.16 -0.16 -6.44
C GLU A 106 -21.21 -1.18 -7.06
N ALA A 107 -19.98 -0.78 -7.39
CA ALA A 107 -19.00 -1.66 -7.98
C ALA A 107 -18.49 -2.73 -6.98
N MET A 108 -18.36 -2.35 -5.71
CA MET A 108 -17.96 -3.27 -4.64
C MET A 108 -19.08 -4.26 -4.29
N ASP A 109 -20.33 -3.80 -4.26
CA ASP A 109 -21.51 -4.64 -4.08
C ASP A 109 -21.63 -5.71 -5.18
N LYS A 110 -21.52 -5.29 -6.46
CA LYS A 110 -21.45 -6.19 -7.62
C LYS A 110 -20.31 -7.20 -7.57
N SER A 111 -19.30 -6.91 -6.75
CA SER A 111 -18.13 -7.75 -6.55
C SER A 111 -18.24 -8.59 -5.27
N ASN A 112 -19.42 -8.78 -4.66
CA ASN A 112 -19.62 -9.49 -3.38
C ASN A 112 -18.68 -8.98 -2.27
N THR A 113 -18.53 -7.66 -2.15
CA THR A 113 -17.64 -7.04 -1.18
C THR A 113 -18.39 -6.10 -0.25
N THR A 114 -18.38 -6.43 1.03
CA THR A 114 -18.82 -5.55 2.12
C THR A 114 -17.70 -4.57 2.44
N LEU A 115 -18.02 -3.28 2.41
CA LEU A 115 -17.08 -2.21 2.76
C LEU A 115 -17.14 -1.90 4.25
N PHE A 116 -15.98 -1.86 4.88
CA PHE A 116 -15.78 -1.32 6.22
C PHE A 116 -14.86 -0.11 6.12
N PHE A 117 -15.38 1.07 6.47
CA PHE A 117 -14.59 2.30 6.53
C PHE A 117 -14.06 2.47 7.95
N VAL A 118 -12.73 2.52 8.06
CA VAL A 118 -12.03 2.76 9.33
C VAL A 118 -12.36 4.17 9.80
N PRO A 119 -12.90 4.34 11.02
CA PRO A 119 -13.18 5.66 11.56
C PRO A 119 -11.94 6.54 11.60
N ARG A 120 -12.14 7.84 11.39
CA ARG A 120 -11.06 8.83 11.40
C ARG A 120 -10.26 8.75 12.70
N GLY A 121 -8.94 8.86 12.60
CA GLY A 121 -8.02 8.76 13.73
C GLY A 121 -7.74 7.33 14.22
N LEU A 122 -8.44 6.31 13.71
CA LEU A 122 -8.22 4.91 14.10
C LEU A 122 -7.40 4.10 13.10
N THR A 123 -7.06 4.65 11.93
CA THR A 123 -6.24 3.98 10.90
C THR A 123 -4.99 3.29 11.47
N PRO A 124 -4.14 3.94 12.29
CA PRO A 124 -2.94 3.27 12.81
C PRO A 124 -3.23 2.09 13.75
N LYS A 125 -4.45 2.02 14.31
CA LYS A 125 -4.83 1.03 15.32
C LYS A 125 -5.59 -0.15 14.73
N ILE A 126 -6.58 0.13 13.88
CA ILE A 126 -7.54 -0.89 13.42
C ILE A 126 -7.45 -1.18 11.92
N GLN A 127 -6.61 -0.48 11.17
CA GLN A 127 -6.36 -0.80 9.76
C GLN A 127 -5.16 -1.76 9.69
N PRO A 128 -5.35 -3.03 9.28
CA PRO A 128 -4.24 -3.99 9.22
C PRO A 128 -3.11 -3.52 8.30
N TYR A 129 -3.44 -2.80 7.23
CA TYR A 129 -2.42 -2.30 6.32
C TYR A 129 -1.47 -1.31 7.02
N ASP A 130 -2.00 -0.31 7.71
CA ASP A 130 -1.19 0.75 8.31
C ASP A 130 -0.53 0.36 9.63
N GLY A 131 -1.10 -0.60 10.37
CA GLY A 131 -0.52 -1.05 11.64
C GLY A 131 0.83 -1.75 11.50
N LEU A 132 0.99 -2.65 10.51
CA LEU A 132 2.23 -3.44 10.36
C LEU A 132 2.67 -3.65 8.91
N ILE A 133 1.72 -3.95 8.01
CA ILE A 133 2.05 -4.36 6.62
C ILE A 133 2.81 -3.24 5.89
N ASN A 134 2.34 -2.00 6.01
CA ASN A 134 2.96 -0.83 5.38
C ASN A 134 4.37 -0.57 5.94
N LYS A 135 4.57 -0.75 7.26
CA LYS A 135 5.90 -0.62 7.89
C LYS A 135 6.88 -1.66 7.33
N LEU A 136 6.47 -2.93 7.25
CA LEU A 136 7.31 -4.00 6.68
C LEU A 136 7.63 -3.74 5.21
N PHE A 137 6.62 -3.36 4.43
CA PHE A 137 6.82 -3.04 3.02
C PHE A 137 7.81 -1.88 2.82
N LYS A 138 7.65 -0.78 3.58
CA LYS A 138 8.58 0.37 3.55
C LYS A 138 10.00 -0.03 3.95
N SER A 139 10.14 -0.87 4.98
CA SER A 139 11.45 -1.39 5.40
C SER A 139 12.11 -2.26 4.33
N ASN A 140 11.32 -3.04 3.59
CA ASN A 140 11.85 -3.87 2.49
C ASN A 140 12.21 -3.01 1.26
N MET A 141 11.55 -1.86 1.10
CA MET A 141 11.85 -0.88 0.03
C MET A 141 13.05 0.00 0.32
N SER A 142 13.39 0.28 1.59
CA SER A 142 14.50 1.19 1.92
C SER A 142 15.84 0.65 1.44
N ARG A 143 16.14 -0.62 1.71
CA ARG A 143 17.42 -1.24 1.32
C ARG A 143 17.76 -1.12 -0.18
N PRO A 144 16.89 -1.51 -1.13
CA PRO A 144 17.21 -1.33 -2.56
C PRO A 144 17.30 0.14 -2.96
N TYR A 145 16.53 1.03 -2.34
CA TYR A 145 16.62 2.47 -2.57
C TYR A 145 17.97 3.04 -2.09
N ASP A 146 18.35 2.76 -0.85
CA ASP A 146 19.61 3.22 -0.25
C ASP A 146 20.81 2.71 -1.05
N ASN A 147 20.78 1.43 -1.47
CA ASN A 147 21.82 0.86 -2.32
C ASN A 147 21.92 1.56 -3.69
N HIS A 148 20.79 1.98 -4.26
CA HIS A 148 20.79 2.71 -5.51
C HIS A 148 21.34 4.13 -5.33
N MET A 149 20.97 4.80 -4.24
CA MET A 149 21.47 6.13 -3.92
C MET A 149 22.97 6.12 -3.54
N ALA A 150 23.44 5.03 -2.94
CA ALA A 150 24.85 4.84 -2.57
C ALA A 150 25.73 4.35 -3.73
N SER A 151 25.16 3.90 -4.85
CA SER A 151 25.97 3.45 -5.97
C SER A 151 26.60 4.63 -6.70
N THR A 152 27.88 4.49 -7.07
CA THR A 152 28.62 5.49 -7.87
C THR A 152 28.05 5.68 -9.28
N ASP A 153 27.14 4.80 -9.72
CA ASP A 153 26.44 4.87 -10.99
C ASP A 153 25.16 5.73 -10.95
N ALA A 154 24.72 6.17 -9.77
CA ALA A 154 23.67 7.17 -9.65
C ALA A 154 24.21 8.51 -10.18
N MET A 155 24.05 8.72 -11.49
CA MET A 155 24.40 9.97 -12.15
C MET A 155 23.72 11.12 -11.42
N ARG A 156 24.46 12.20 -11.19
CA ARG A 156 23.84 13.46 -10.78
C ARG A 156 23.35 14.16 -12.04
N ASN A 157 22.12 14.63 -12.02
CA ASN A 157 21.63 15.52 -13.07
C ASN A 157 22.42 16.84 -13.06
N ASP A 158 22.21 17.68 -14.07
CA ASP A 158 22.91 18.96 -14.23
C ASP A 158 22.76 19.91 -13.01
N ARG A 159 21.79 19.64 -12.13
CA ARG A 159 21.52 20.40 -10.89
C ARG A 159 22.14 19.75 -9.65
N GLY A 160 22.89 18.67 -9.81
CA GLY A 160 23.57 17.96 -8.72
C GLY A 160 22.71 16.96 -7.95
N TYR A 161 21.45 16.73 -8.32
CA TYR A 161 20.59 15.72 -7.67
C TYR A 161 20.84 14.33 -8.24
N LEU A 162 20.78 13.30 -7.41
CA LEU A 162 20.84 11.92 -7.88
C LEU A 162 19.68 11.63 -8.82
N ASP A 163 19.97 10.96 -9.93
CA ASP A 163 18.94 10.49 -10.85
C ASP A 163 18.01 9.52 -10.12
N PRO A 164 16.68 9.70 -10.25
CA PRO A 164 15.74 8.76 -9.67
C PRO A 164 15.85 7.39 -10.36
N PRO A 165 15.49 6.30 -9.66
CA PRO A 165 15.42 4.97 -10.26
C PRO A 165 14.47 4.99 -11.45
N SER A 166 14.79 4.20 -12.48
CA SER A 166 13.87 4.05 -13.61
C SER A 166 12.57 3.35 -13.16
N ARG A 167 11.47 3.57 -13.89
CA ARG A 167 10.17 2.99 -13.54
C ARG A 167 10.18 1.46 -13.52
N GLY A 168 10.91 0.83 -14.46
CA GLY A 168 11.07 -0.63 -14.47
C GLY A 168 11.85 -1.12 -13.25
N LEU A 169 12.90 -0.41 -12.85
CA LEU A 169 13.67 -0.73 -11.64
C LEU A 169 12.83 -0.58 -10.37
N LEU A 170 12.10 0.53 -10.25
CA LEU A 170 11.18 0.77 -9.13
C LEU A 170 10.12 -0.34 -9.05
N ALA A 171 9.54 -0.75 -10.18
CA ALA A 171 8.56 -1.85 -10.22
C ALA A 171 9.15 -3.19 -9.76
N GLN A 172 10.41 -3.48 -10.08
CA GLN A 172 11.10 -4.67 -9.57
C GLN A 172 11.30 -4.63 -8.05
N TRP A 173 11.66 -3.46 -7.51
CA TRP A 173 11.79 -3.29 -6.07
C TRP A 173 10.46 -3.46 -5.36
N VAL A 174 9.39 -2.84 -5.87
CA VAL A 174 8.05 -2.99 -5.29
C VAL A 174 7.61 -4.46 -5.30
N LYS A 175 7.81 -5.18 -6.42
CA LYS A 175 7.54 -6.62 -6.48
C LYS A 175 8.30 -7.38 -5.39
N LYS A 176 9.61 -7.13 -5.29
CA LYS A 176 10.47 -7.82 -4.33
C LYS A 176 10.04 -7.53 -2.90
N ALA A 177 9.92 -6.26 -2.54
CA ALA A 177 9.53 -5.81 -1.21
C ALA A 177 8.14 -6.33 -0.80
N TRP A 178 7.18 -6.32 -1.74
CA TRP A 178 5.85 -6.88 -1.52
C TRP A 178 5.87 -8.39 -1.29
N ASN A 179 6.70 -9.13 -2.04
CA ASN A 179 6.87 -10.57 -1.85
C ASN A 179 7.50 -10.93 -0.50
N GLU A 180 8.42 -10.10 0.00
CA GLU A 180 9.12 -10.28 1.28
C GLU A 180 8.22 -10.05 2.51
N VAL A 181 7.06 -9.38 2.38
CA VAL A 181 6.07 -9.32 3.46
C VAL A 181 5.50 -10.71 3.71
N ASP A 182 5.86 -11.36 4.80
CA ASP A 182 5.47 -12.74 5.03
C ASP A 182 3.97 -12.90 5.39
N PRO A 183 3.35 -14.04 5.05
CA PRO A 183 1.94 -14.28 5.35
C PRO A 183 1.57 -14.27 6.84
N GLU A 184 2.50 -14.58 7.75
CA GLU A 184 2.21 -14.56 9.19
C GLU A 184 2.15 -13.13 9.72
N SER A 185 3.02 -12.23 9.26
CA SER A 185 2.93 -10.80 9.57
C SER A 185 1.59 -10.21 9.13
N ILE A 186 1.08 -10.62 7.97
CA ILE A 186 -0.27 -10.23 7.52
C ILE A 186 -1.32 -10.75 8.51
N ARG A 187 -1.33 -12.07 8.81
CA ARG A 187 -2.30 -12.65 9.76
C ARG A 187 -2.24 -11.99 11.14
N SER A 188 -1.04 -11.76 11.66
CA SER A 188 -0.80 -11.07 12.92
C SER A 188 -1.39 -9.67 12.91
N SER A 189 -1.17 -8.89 11.84
CA SER A 189 -1.73 -7.54 11.73
C SER A 189 -3.25 -7.52 11.72
N TRP A 190 -3.89 -8.51 11.11
CA TRP A 190 -5.35 -8.64 11.10
C TRP A 190 -5.91 -9.04 12.47
N ARG A 191 -5.20 -9.90 13.22
CA ARG A 191 -5.55 -10.22 14.62
C ARG A 191 -5.41 -9.00 15.53
N LYS A 192 -4.31 -8.26 15.40
CA LYS A 192 -4.07 -7.01 16.16
C LYS A 192 -5.14 -5.95 15.93
N ALA A 193 -5.65 -5.88 14.70
CA ALA A 193 -6.75 -4.99 14.34
C ALA A 193 -8.14 -5.47 14.83
N GLY A 194 -8.23 -6.63 15.47
CA GLY A 194 -9.49 -7.22 15.93
C GLY A 194 -10.40 -7.75 14.80
N MET A 195 -9.93 -7.71 13.55
CA MET A 195 -10.76 -8.01 12.37
C MET A 195 -10.96 -9.52 12.13
N THR A 196 -10.28 -10.37 12.88
CA THR A 196 -10.39 -11.84 12.77
C THR A 196 -10.89 -12.50 14.04
N LEU A 197 -11.23 -11.73 15.08
CA LEU A 197 -11.73 -12.27 16.33
C LEU A 197 -13.10 -12.92 16.13
N ALA A 198 -13.32 -14.06 16.78
CA ALA A 198 -14.64 -14.66 16.86
C ALA A 198 -15.61 -13.69 17.55
N PHE A 199 -16.81 -13.53 16.97
CA PHE A 199 -17.83 -12.61 17.49
C PHE A 199 -18.35 -13.01 18.89
N ASP A 200 -18.15 -14.28 19.27
CA ASP A 200 -18.56 -14.80 20.58
C ASP A 200 -17.60 -14.46 21.72
N GLY A 201 -16.54 -13.68 21.45
CA GLY A 201 -15.56 -13.25 22.46
C GLY A 201 -14.61 -14.35 22.93
N SER A 202 -14.74 -15.58 22.41
CA SER A 202 -13.94 -16.73 22.85
C SER A 202 -12.44 -16.55 22.61
N GLU A 203 -12.07 -15.70 21.65
CA GLU A 203 -10.68 -15.40 21.30
C GLU A 203 -10.14 -14.12 21.96
N GLU A 204 -10.99 -13.30 22.61
CA GLU A 204 -10.61 -12.02 23.21
C GLU A 204 -9.78 -12.20 24.50
N GLU A 205 -10.20 -13.10 25.38
CA GLU A 205 -9.50 -13.37 26.65
C GLU A 205 -8.10 -13.98 26.42
N ALA A 206 -7.98 -14.88 25.45
CA ALA A 206 -6.71 -15.49 25.08
C ALA A 206 -5.75 -14.50 24.41
N TRP A 207 -6.29 -13.56 23.61
CA TRP A 207 -5.51 -12.50 22.98
C TRP A 207 -4.98 -11.48 24.01
N ALA A 208 -5.85 -10.99 24.90
CA ALA A 208 -5.50 -10.01 25.94
C ALA A 208 -4.38 -10.54 26.85
N ASN A 209 -4.46 -11.81 27.25
CA ASN A 209 -3.44 -12.45 28.08
C ASN A 209 -2.08 -12.62 27.37
N LYS A 210 -2.04 -12.63 26.04
CA LYS A 210 -0.79 -12.81 25.28
C LYS A 210 -0.06 -11.50 25.02
N GLU A 211 -0.78 -10.41 24.72
CA GLU A 211 -0.19 -9.08 24.51
C GLU A 211 0.33 -8.47 25.83
N LEU A 212 -0.40 -8.64 26.95
CA LEU A 212 0.07 -8.20 28.28
C LEU A 212 1.37 -8.90 28.71
N ASN A 213 1.59 -10.14 28.28
CA ASN A 213 2.80 -10.91 28.58
C ASN A 213 3.97 -10.61 27.63
N SER A 214 3.72 -10.11 26.41
CA SER A 214 4.79 -9.71 25.48
C SER A 214 5.40 -8.35 25.82
N ASP A 215 4.59 -7.42 26.34
CA ASP A 215 5.08 -6.10 26.78
C ASP A 215 5.90 -6.19 28.08
N ALA A 216 5.65 -7.20 28.90
CA ALA A 216 6.43 -7.49 30.11
C ALA A 216 7.84 -8.05 29.84
N GLN A 217 8.18 -8.39 28.59
CA GLN A 217 9.49 -8.98 28.21
C GLN A 217 10.37 -8.05 27.33
N GLY A 218 10.01 -6.76 27.22
CA GLY A 218 10.81 -5.73 26.55
C GLY A 218 12.01 -5.24 27.40
N LYS A 219 13.19 -5.18 26.78
CA LYS A 219 14.49 -4.73 27.33
C LYS A 219 14.43 -3.48 28.24
N PRO A 220 15.34 -3.33 29.22
CA PRO A 220 15.35 -2.19 30.13
C PRO A 220 15.54 -0.87 29.38
N LEU A 221 14.77 0.14 29.78
CA LEU A 221 14.96 1.53 29.40
C LEU A 221 16.42 1.92 29.67
N ARG A 222 17.12 2.41 28.64
CA ARG A 222 18.31 3.23 28.87
C ARG A 222 17.85 4.50 29.57
N ALA A 223 18.20 4.62 30.84
CA ALA A 223 18.19 5.88 31.54
C ALA A 223 19.37 6.69 31.02
N ASP A 224 19.09 7.82 30.37
CA ASP A 224 19.97 8.98 30.38
C ASP A 224 19.05 10.19 30.50
N GLY A 225 19.22 10.89 31.62
CA GLY A 225 18.48 12.10 31.94
C GLY A 225 19.02 13.29 31.17
N ASP A 226 18.14 14.24 30.90
CA ASP A 226 18.36 15.60 31.39
C ASP A 226 17.03 16.34 31.46
N ALA A 227 16.83 16.98 32.60
CA ALA A 227 15.70 17.83 32.88
C ALA A 227 16.03 19.26 32.45
N ALA A 228 15.14 19.90 31.69
CA ALA A 228 14.97 21.34 31.73
C ALA A 228 13.53 21.72 31.36
N ALA A 229 12.96 22.57 32.20
CA ALA A 229 11.56 22.87 32.30
C ALA A 229 11.12 24.10 31.48
N ALA A 230 9.80 24.21 31.35
CA ALA A 230 8.96 25.41 31.25
C ALA A 230 8.68 26.01 29.86
N GLY A 231 7.38 26.19 29.60
CA GLY A 231 6.84 27.01 28.51
C GLY A 231 5.48 26.54 28.03
N VAL A 232 4.41 26.79 28.79
CA VAL A 232 3.03 26.68 28.31
C VAL A 232 2.77 27.86 27.38
N GLU A 233 2.44 27.59 26.12
CA GLU A 233 1.75 28.55 25.26
C GLU A 233 0.79 27.79 24.33
N GLU A 234 -0.51 28.10 24.46
CA GLU A 234 -1.54 27.66 23.52
C GLU A 234 -1.35 28.37 22.18
N ALA A 235 -1.31 27.60 21.09
CA ALA A 235 -1.48 28.10 19.73
C ALA A 235 -2.44 27.18 18.97
N GLY A 236 -3.42 27.80 18.29
CA GLY A 236 -4.53 27.17 17.57
C GLY A 236 -4.12 26.34 16.33
N PRO A 237 -5.11 25.90 15.53
CA PRO A 237 -4.96 24.74 14.67
C PRO A 237 -4.09 25.08 13.45
N SER A 238 -2.94 24.42 13.32
CA SER A 238 -2.13 24.44 12.11
C SER A 238 -2.48 23.22 11.25
N GLU A 239 -2.83 23.53 10.00
CA GLU A 239 -2.98 22.62 8.87
C GLU A 239 -1.70 21.82 8.58
N GLU A 240 -1.84 20.84 7.69
CA GLU A 240 -0.79 20.06 7.02
C GLU A 240 -0.29 18.81 7.76
N GLY A 241 -1.02 17.71 7.52
CA GLY A 241 -0.50 16.36 7.71
C GLY A 241 0.50 16.04 6.60
N GLU A 242 1.80 16.19 6.91
CA GLU A 242 2.88 15.64 6.11
C GLU A 242 2.69 14.12 5.97
N THR A 243 2.46 13.69 4.74
CA THR A 243 2.47 12.27 4.38
C THR A 243 3.75 12.00 3.60
N MET A 244 4.31 10.81 3.78
CA MET A 244 5.50 10.26 3.09
C MET A 244 5.43 10.23 1.54
N ALA A 245 4.49 10.96 0.92
CA ALA A 245 4.45 11.26 -0.50
C ALA A 245 5.47 12.34 -0.91
N ASP A 246 5.93 13.19 0.02
CA ASP A 246 6.83 14.31 -0.30
C ASP A 246 8.31 13.91 -0.44
N LEU A 247 8.65 12.64 -0.18
CA LEU A 247 10.01 12.12 -0.38
C LEU A 247 10.29 11.60 -1.80
N LEU A 248 9.34 11.74 -2.74
CA LEU A 248 9.50 11.30 -4.13
C LEU A 248 9.16 12.39 -5.17
N GLU A 249 9.15 13.66 -4.78
CA GLU A 249 9.03 14.76 -5.74
C GLU A 249 10.39 15.20 -6.30
N VAL A 250 10.82 14.58 -7.42
CA VAL A 250 11.48 15.25 -8.56
C VAL A 250 11.10 14.56 -9.86
#